data_AF-A0A5N7CMN0-F1
#
_entry.id   AF-A0A5N7CMN0-F1
#
_cell.length_a   1.000
_cell.length_b   1.000
_cell.length_c   1.000
_cell.angle_alpha   90.00
_cell.angle_beta   90.00
_cell.angle_gamma   90.00
#
_symmetry.space_group_name_H-M   'P 1'
#
loop_
_entity.id
_entity.type
_entity.pdbx_description
1 polymer ?
#
loop_
_entity_poly.entity_id
_entity_poly.type
_entity_poly.pdbx_seq_one_letter_code
_entity_poly.pdbx_strand_id
1 'polypeptide(L)'
;MSGTKPSPLWVLLEKSTKSDCQKVEAALRQCKMAEDTCQSARKECESNHAECLRQQVELQRQKDALTKEKDYLIKENNNLTTKLDAAEKTNAQLQQERNTALTNYGTCQAQETQLRTAYATLQTQFQKTLPCPDGEELTMGGIRYKIYCGRGVSEAGFNGNHGGGVGDIGFHQCLSVCSADATCKGVNYWYYGDKPVCSLADIYENPPAGSGGYRCIGAVPVSPK
;
A
#
# COMPACT_ATOMS: atom_id res chain seq x y z
N MET A 1 -2.07 115.36 76.92
CA MET A 1 -1.09 114.78 75.97
C MET A 1 -0.33 113.73 76.74
N SER A 2 -0.78 112.47 76.68
CA SER A 2 -0.28 111.39 75.82
C SER A 2 1.20 111.10 76.03
N GLY A 3 1.49 109.85 76.41
CA GLY A 3 2.85 109.35 76.61
C GLY A 3 2.84 107.87 76.98
N THR A 4 2.22 107.03 76.16
CA THR A 4 2.35 105.57 76.26
C THR A 4 3.83 105.21 76.12
N LYS A 5 4.40 104.53 77.14
CA LYS A 5 5.77 104.00 77.09
C LYS A 5 5.91 103.11 75.84
N PRO A 6 7.00 103.26 75.04
CA PRO A 6 7.22 102.41 73.89
C PRO A 6 7.29 100.96 74.34
N SER A 7 6.63 100.07 73.61
CA SER A 7 6.62 98.65 73.98
C SER A 7 8.05 98.09 73.87
N PRO A 8 8.40 97.04 74.64
CA PRO A 8 9.73 96.41 74.57
C PRO A 8 10.13 95.97 73.16
N LEU A 9 9.14 95.68 72.30
CA LEU A 9 9.31 95.39 70.88
C LEU A 9 9.85 96.59 70.09
N TRP A 10 9.39 97.79 70.43
CA TRP A 10 9.82 99.06 69.82
C TRP A 10 11.28 99.40 70.18
N VAL A 11 11.69 99.14 71.42
CA VAL A 11 13.06 99.38 71.91
C VAL A 11 14.07 98.41 71.28
N LEU A 12 13.67 97.18 70.98
CA LEU A 12 14.49 96.21 70.26
C LEU A 12 14.63 96.58 68.77
N LEU A 13 13.60 97.16 68.17
CA LEU A 13 13.62 97.68 66.79
C LEU A 13 14.52 98.90 66.63
N GLU A 14 14.58 99.80 67.62
CA GLU A 14 15.50 100.96 67.59
C GLU A 14 16.98 100.58 67.73
N LYS A 15 17.30 99.46 68.39
CA LYS A 15 18.68 98.95 68.54
C LYS A 15 19.16 98.15 67.32
N SER A 16 18.28 97.85 66.38
CA SER A 16 18.61 97.16 65.13
C SER A 16 19.12 98.18 64.11
N THR A 17 20.30 97.94 63.52
CA THR A 17 20.80 98.82 62.46
C THR A 17 20.05 98.52 61.15
N LYS A 18 19.91 99.52 60.27
CA LYS A 18 19.33 99.34 58.91
C LYS A 18 20.02 98.20 58.12
N SER A 19 21.29 97.92 58.43
CA SER A 19 22.07 96.80 57.87
C SER A 19 21.54 95.43 58.31
N ASP A 20 21.06 95.30 59.55
CA ASP A 20 20.56 94.03 60.09
C ASP A 20 19.20 93.66 59.50
N CYS A 21 18.31 94.64 59.30
CA CYS A 21 17.03 94.43 58.61
C CYS A 21 17.23 93.96 57.16
N GLN A 22 18.18 94.57 56.43
CA GLN A 22 18.48 94.18 55.04
C GLN A 22 19.04 92.75 54.92
N LYS A 23 19.87 92.31 55.89
CA LYS A 23 20.38 90.93 55.92
C LYS A 23 19.27 89.91 56.16
N VAL A 24 18.33 90.22 57.06
CA VAL A 24 17.16 89.37 57.33
C VAL A 24 16.25 89.27 56.10
N GLU A 25 15.99 90.38 55.42
CA GLU A 25 15.20 90.39 54.17
C GLU A 25 15.89 89.57 53.05
N ALA A 26 17.21 89.70 52.90
CA ALA A 26 17.98 88.92 51.94
C ALA A 26 17.94 87.42 52.25
N ALA A 27 18.12 87.05 53.52
CA ALA A 27 18.01 85.66 53.97
C ALA A 27 16.60 85.10 53.75
N LEU A 28 15.55 85.88 54.04
CA LEU A 28 14.16 85.48 53.79
C LEU A 28 13.88 85.24 52.31
N ARG A 29 14.38 86.12 51.42
CA ARG A 29 14.29 85.92 49.96
C ARG A 29 15.00 84.65 49.51
N GLN A 30 16.20 84.39 50.04
CA GLN A 30 16.94 83.15 49.76
C GLN A 30 16.20 81.91 50.24
N CYS A 31 15.64 81.93 51.46
CA CYS A 31 14.80 80.86 51.98
C CYS A 31 13.57 80.64 51.10
N LYS A 32 12.95 81.70 50.59
CA LYS A 32 11.78 81.58 49.71
C LYS A 32 12.14 80.92 48.37
N MET A 33 13.24 81.33 47.74
CA MET A 33 13.73 80.68 46.51
C MET A 33 14.08 79.21 46.73
N ALA A 34 14.71 78.88 47.86
CA ALA A 34 15.02 77.50 48.23
C ALA A 34 13.74 76.67 48.44
N GLU A 35 12.73 77.24 49.10
CA GLU A 35 11.42 76.62 49.26
C GLU A 35 10.77 76.31 47.91
N ASP A 36 10.71 77.29 47.00
CA ASP A 36 10.08 77.13 45.68
C ASP A 36 10.83 76.09 44.82
N THR A 37 12.17 76.03 44.95
CA THR A 37 13.01 75.00 44.32
C THR A 37 12.67 73.61 44.87
N CYS A 38 12.62 73.46 46.20
CA CYS A 38 12.25 72.20 46.85
C CYS A 38 10.83 71.75 46.47
N GLN A 39 9.87 72.68 46.38
CA GLN A 39 8.51 72.36 45.95
C GLN A 39 8.47 71.87 44.49
N SER A 40 9.28 72.46 43.62
CA SER A 40 9.38 72.04 42.21
C SER A 40 10.00 70.66 42.08
N ALA A 41 11.11 70.41 42.77
CA ALA A 41 11.75 69.09 42.81
C ALA A 41 10.84 68.01 43.41
N ARG A 42 10.02 68.36 44.41
CA ARG A 42 9.05 67.43 44.99
C ARG A 42 8.00 67.01 43.96
N LYS A 43 7.43 67.96 43.21
CA LYS A 43 6.45 67.67 42.16
C LYS A 43 7.03 66.80 41.04
N GLU A 44 8.28 67.06 40.66
CA GLU A 44 8.98 66.23 39.68
C GLU A 44 9.18 64.80 40.19
N CYS A 45 9.62 64.64 41.44
CA CYS A 45 9.77 63.33 42.08
C CYS A 45 8.43 62.58 42.17
N GLU A 46 7.34 63.26 42.55
CA GLU A 46 5.99 62.69 42.58
C GLU A 46 5.55 62.22 41.18
N SER A 47 5.84 62.98 40.13
CA SER A 47 5.55 62.61 38.74
C SER A 47 6.35 61.38 38.29
N ASN A 48 7.66 61.37 38.53
CA ASN A 48 8.54 60.27 38.16
C ASN A 48 8.19 58.98 38.93
N HIS A 49 7.79 59.11 40.20
CA HIS A 49 7.32 57.97 40.99
C HIS A 49 6.02 57.40 40.40
N ALA A 50 5.07 58.25 40.01
CA ALA A 50 3.83 57.80 39.38
C ALA A 50 4.10 57.12 38.03
N GLU A 51 5.06 57.60 37.23
CA GLU A 51 5.46 56.96 35.98
C GLU A 51 6.10 55.58 36.23
N CYS A 52 7.01 55.48 37.20
CA CYS A 52 7.63 54.22 37.59
C CYS A 52 6.59 53.17 38.01
N LEU A 53 5.58 53.57 38.80
CA LEU A 53 4.48 52.68 39.18
C LEU A 53 3.67 52.20 37.95
N ARG A 54 3.43 53.06 36.97
CA ARG A 54 2.76 52.66 35.71
C ARG A 54 3.58 51.66 34.93
N GLN A 55 4.89 51.89 34.80
CA GLN A 55 5.80 50.97 34.12
C GLN A 55 5.88 49.61 34.84
N GLN A 56 5.91 49.61 36.16
CA GLN A 56 5.90 48.39 36.97
C GLN A 56 4.63 47.55 36.72
N VAL A 57 3.46 48.19 36.71
CA VAL A 57 2.19 47.50 36.41
C VAL A 57 2.18 46.93 34.98
N GLU A 58 2.71 47.67 34.02
CA GLU A 58 2.76 47.23 32.63
C GLU A 58 3.72 46.05 32.44
N LEU A 59 4.91 46.10 33.04
CA LEU A 59 5.85 44.98 33.04
C LEU A 59 5.25 43.74 33.69
N GLN A 60 4.47 43.90 34.77
CA GLN A 60 3.79 42.78 35.41
C GLN A 60 2.74 42.15 34.48
N ARG A 61 1.97 42.96 33.74
CA ARG A 61 1.01 42.46 32.74
C ARG A 61 1.70 41.70 31.61
N GLN A 62 2.82 42.22 31.11
CA GLN A 62 3.59 41.55 30.05
C GLN A 62 4.17 40.22 30.54
N LYS A 63 4.69 40.19 31.77
CA LYS A 63 5.15 38.95 32.40
C LYS A 63 4.03 37.91 32.51
N ASP A 64 2.84 38.31 32.94
CA ASP A 64 1.69 37.41 33.07
C ASP A 64 1.22 36.90 31.70
N ALA A 65 1.24 37.75 30.66
CA ALA A 65 0.91 37.36 29.29
C ALA A 65 1.91 36.34 28.73
N LEU A 66 3.22 36.61 28.87
CA LEU A 66 4.27 35.69 28.44
C LEU A 66 4.24 34.36 29.19
N THR A 67 3.85 34.37 30.47
CA THR A 67 3.70 33.13 31.25
C THR A 67 2.59 32.26 30.67
N LYS A 68 1.43 32.86 30.32
CA LYS A 68 0.33 32.13 29.69
C LYS A 68 0.71 31.58 28.31
N GLU A 69 1.42 32.36 27.51
CA GLU A 69 1.89 31.93 26.19
C GLU A 69 2.88 30.76 26.31
N LYS A 70 3.82 30.85 27.26
CA LYS A 70 4.75 29.75 27.56
C LYS A 70 4.00 28.46 27.92
N ASP A 71 3.02 28.54 28.81
CA ASP A 71 2.25 27.36 29.25
C ASP A 71 1.46 26.74 28.09
N TYR A 72 0.89 27.59 27.22
CA TYR A 72 0.23 27.13 26.00
C TYR A 72 1.20 26.39 25.06
N LEU A 73 2.38 26.97 24.81
CA LEU A 73 3.40 26.36 23.94
C LEU A 73 3.91 25.04 24.51
N ILE A 74 4.09 24.93 25.83
CA ILE A 74 4.45 23.66 26.48
C ILE A 74 3.38 22.60 26.24
N LYS A 75 2.10 22.95 26.39
CA LYS A 75 0.99 22.03 26.16
C LYS A 75 0.94 21.56 24.70
N GLU A 76 1.13 22.47 23.75
CA GLU A 76 1.11 22.12 22.33
C GLU A 76 2.32 21.28 21.92
N ASN A 77 3.50 21.56 22.48
CA ASN A 77 4.68 20.74 22.23
C ASN A 77 4.47 19.30 22.74
N ASN A 78 3.94 19.13 23.96
CA ASN A 78 3.63 17.80 24.50
C ASN A 78 2.61 17.02 23.64
N ASN A 79 1.63 17.73 23.07
CA ASN A 79 0.66 17.15 22.13
C ASN A 79 1.35 16.68 20.84
N LEU A 80 2.23 17.51 20.27
CA LEU A 80 3.01 17.16 19.09
C LEU A 80 3.95 15.98 19.34
N THR A 81 4.62 15.92 20.48
CA THR A 81 5.44 14.76 20.88
C THR A 81 4.60 13.48 20.91
N THR A 82 3.42 13.52 21.53
CA THR A 82 2.51 12.36 21.59
C THR A 82 2.08 11.90 20.19
N LYS A 83 1.79 12.84 19.29
CA LYS A 83 1.44 12.53 17.89
C LYS A 83 2.62 11.94 17.12
N LEU A 84 3.83 12.44 17.36
CA LEU A 84 5.05 11.92 16.75
C LEU A 84 5.28 10.46 17.17
N ASP A 85 5.21 10.15 18.46
CA ASP A 85 5.38 8.79 18.99
C ASP A 85 4.35 7.82 18.38
N ALA A 86 3.10 8.25 18.26
CA ALA A 86 2.04 7.45 17.64
C ALA A 86 2.29 7.20 16.13
N ALA A 87 2.80 8.22 15.42
CA ALA A 87 3.15 8.10 14.01
C ALA A 87 4.35 7.15 13.81
N GLU A 88 5.37 7.24 14.66
CA GLU A 88 6.54 6.34 14.61
C GLU A 88 6.14 4.88 14.85
N LYS A 89 5.27 4.63 15.84
CA LYS A 89 4.72 3.29 16.09
C LYS A 89 3.95 2.74 14.89
N THR A 90 3.13 3.59 14.26
CA THR A 90 2.37 3.21 13.06
C THR A 90 3.29 2.90 11.88
N ASN A 91 4.34 3.69 11.69
CA ASN A 91 5.32 3.46 10.62
C ASN A 91 6.07 2.13 10.83
N ALA A 92 6.50 1.82 12.05
CA ALA A 92 7.12 0.53 12.36
C ALA A 92 6.21 -0.66 12.03
N GLN A 93 4.91 -0.56 12.39
CA GLN A 93 3.91 -1.57 12.06
C GLN A 93 3.74 -1.75 10.54
N LEU A 94 3.62 -0.66 9.79
CA LEU A 94 3.49 -0.70 8.34
C LEU A 94 4.74 -1.28 7.65
N GLN A 95 5.93 -1.03 8.19
CA GLN A 95 7.16 -1.64 7.69
C GLN A 95 7.16 -3.16 7.89
N GLN A 96 6.66 -3.63 9.02
CA GLN A 96 6.51 -5.07 9.29
C GLN A 96 5.51 -5.70 8.32
N GLU A 97 4.34 -5.10 8.14
CA GLU A 97 3.30 -5.58 7.22
C GLU A 97 3.80 -5.62 5.78
N ARG A 98 4.52 -4.59 5.34
CA ARG A 98 5.16 -4.53 4.03
C ARG A 98 6.15 -5.67 3.82
N ASN A 99 6.98 -5.97 4.83
CA ASN A 99 7.94 -7.07 4.75
C ASN A 99 7.22 -8.43 4.66
N THR A 100 6.17 -8.64 5.45
CA THR A 100 5.34 -9.86 5.37
C THR A 100 4.70 -10.01 3.99
N ALA A 101 4.14 -8.93 3.44
CA ALA A 101 3.54 -8.94 2.11
C ALA A 101 4.57 -9.30 1.01
N LEU A 102 5.79 -8.76 1.09
CA LEU A 102 6.88 -9.10 0.16
C LEU A 102 7.26 -10.59 0.24
N THR A 103 7.36 -11.15 1.45
CA THR A 103 7.64 -12.59 1.62
C THR A 103 6.53 -13.43 1.00
N ASN A 104 5.26 -13.12 1.29
CA ASN A 104 4.11 -13.85 0.75
C ASN A 104 4.06 -13.78 -0.79
N TYR A 105 4.37 -12.61 -1.35
CA TYR A 105 4.46 -12.43 -2.80
C TYR A 105 5.53 -13.33 -3.41
N GLY A 106 6.73 -13.39 -2.81
CA GLY A 106 7.81 -14.27 -3.26
C GLY A 106 7.41 -15.76 -3.21
N THR A 107 6.71 -16.18 -2.15
CA THR A 107 6.16 -17.55 -2.07
C THR A 107 5.14 -17.83 -3.16
N CYS A 108 4.24 -16.89 -3.44
CA CYS A 108 3.24 -17.04 -4.50
C CYS A 108 3.89 -17.19 -5.89
N GLN A 109 4.91 -16.39 -6.19
CA GLN A 109 5.66 -16.50 -7.46
C GLN A 109 6.36 -17.86 -7.61
N ALA A 110 6.91 -18.39 -6.52
CA ALA A 110 7.51 -19.73 -6.51
C ALA A 110 6.47 -20.81 -6.79
N GLN A 111 5.29 -20.72 -6.17
CA GLN A 111 4.17 -21.65 -6.41
C GLN A 111 3.64 -21.57 -7.84
N GLU A 112 3.50 -20.37 -8.40
CA GLU A 112 3.10 -20.19 -9.80
C GLU A 112 4.08 -20.87 -10.76
N THR A 113 5.39 -20.72 -10.50
CA THR A 113 6.44 -21.35 -11.30
C THR A 113 6.35 -22.87 -11.22
N GLN A 114 6.11 -23.43 -10.03
CA GLN A 114 5.90 -24.86 -9.83
C GLN A 114 4.66 -25.37 -10.59
N LEU A 115 3.54 -24.65 -10.49
CA LEU A 115 2.29 -25.03 -11.16
C LEU A 115 2.44 -25.00 -12.68
N ARG A 116 3.09 -23.95 -13.22
CA ARG A 116 3.38 -23.85 -14.66
C ARG A 116 4.25 -25.02 -15.14
N THR A 117 5.23 -25.41 -14.35
CA THR A 117 6.09 -26.57 -14.64
C THR A 117 5.28 -27.86 -14.64
N ALA A 118 4.46 -28.09 -13.59
CA ALA A 118 3.60 -29.27 -13.49
C ALA A 118 2.62 -29.37 -14.66
N TYR A 119 2.02 -28.25 -15.07
CA TYR A 119 1.13 -28.18 -16.22
C TYR A 119 1.83 -28.53 -17.53
N ALA A 120 3.04 -28.01 -17.77
CA ALA A 120 3.82 -28.37 -18.95
C ALA A 120 4.17 -29.87 -18.97
N THR A 121 4.57 -30.44 -17.82
CA THR A 121 4.79 -31.88 -17.70
C THR A 121 3.52 -32.68 -18.01
N LEU A 122 2.37 -32.26 -17.48
CA LEU A 122 1.09 -32.90 -17.76
C LEU A 122 0.74 -32.86 -19.25
N GLN A 123 0.91 -31.72 -19.91
CA GLN A 123 0.70 -31.59 -21.35
C GLN A 123 1.56 -32.57 -22.16
N THR A 124 2.85 -32.70 -21.82
CA THR A 124 3.73 -33.67 -22.51
C THR A 124 3.34 -35.12 -22.26
N GLN A 125 2.87 -35.47 -21.05
CA GLN A 125 2.38 -36.81 -20.75
C GLN A 125 1.07 -37.13 -21.51
N PHE A 126 0.17 -36.17 -21.63
CA PHE A 126 -1.06 -36.32 -22.42
C PHE A 126 -0.79 -36.41 -23.93
N GLN A 127 0.17 -35.65 -24.45
CA GLN A 127 0.62 -35.80 -25.85
C GLN A 127 1.25 -37.18 -26.11
N LYS A 128 1.81 -37.82 -25.09
CA LYS A 128 2.37 -39.18 -25.16
C LYS A 128 1.31 -40.29 -25.04
N THR A 129 0.05 -39.97 -24.71
CA THR A 129 -1.02 -40.96 -24.41
C THR A 129 -2.15 -41.04 -25.44
N LEU A 130 -1.87 -40.66 -26.69
CA LEU A 130 -2.28 -41.52 -27.80
C LEU A 130 -0.99 -42.10 -28.39
N PRO A 131 -0.53 -43.29 -27.95
CA PRO A 131 0.56 -44.00 -28.61
C PRO A 131 0.01 -44.47 -29.97
N CYS A 132 -0.01 -43.55 -30.91
CA CYS A 132 -0.33 -43.83 -32.28
C CYS A 132 1.01 -43.83 -33.04
N PRO A 133 1.58 -45.01 -33.30
CA PRO A 133 2.82 -45.14 -34.06
C PRO A 133 2.52 -44.97 -35.56
N ASP A 134 2.44 -43.72 -36.02
CA ASP A 134 2.07 -43.40 -37.40
C ASP A 134 3.01 -44.09 -38.40
N GLY A 135 2.44 -44.79 -39.37
CA GLY A 135 3.16 -45.50 -40.41
C GLY A 135 3.77 -46.84 -40.01
N GLU A 136 3.74 -47.23 -38.73
CA GLU A 136 4.19 -48.56 -38.31
C GLU A 136 3.24 -49.67 -38.77
N GLU A 137 3.79 -50.87 -38.94
CA GLU A 137 3.02 -52.08 -39.25
C GLU A 137 2.90 -52.98 -38.02
N LEU A 138 1.70 -53.51 -37.76
CA LEU A 138 1.46 -54.50 -36.72
C LEU A 138 0.74 -55.72 -37.31
N THR A 139 1.03 -56.92 -36.80
CA THR A 139 0.36 -58.16 -37.23
C THR A 139 -0.68 -58.60 -36.21
N MET A 140 -1.92 -58.85 -36.65
CA MET A 140 -3.00 -59.37 -35.79
C MET A 140 -3.81 -60.42 -36.55
N GLY A 141 -3.98 -61.62 -35.97
CA GLY A 141 -4.73 -62.70 -36.62
C GLY A 141 -4.20 -63.10 -38.00
N GLY A 142 -2.89 -63.01 -38.22
CA GLY A 142 -2.25 -63.31 -39.51
C GLY A 142 -2.30 -62.17 -40.55
N ILE A 143 -2.93 -61.04 -40.23
CA ILE A 143 -3.05 -59.88 -41.12
C ILE A 143 -2.12 -58.78 -40.64
N ARG A 144 -1.29 -58.26 -41.55
CA ARG A 144 -0.46 -57.08 -41.30
C ARG A 144 -1.28 -55.83 -41.55
N TYR A 145 -1.34 -54.92 -40.59
CA TYR A 145 -2.01 -53.63 -40.67
C TYR A 145 -0.98 -52.51 -40.62
N LYS A 146 -1.16 -51.47 -41.44
CA LYS A 146 -0.45 -50.20 -41.32
C LYS A 146 -1.28 -49.20 -40.52
N ILE A 147 -0.63 -48.51 -39.60
CA ILE A 147 -1.27 -47.61 -38.63
C ILE A 147 -1.18 -46.17 -39.15
N TYR A 148 -2.27 -45.42 -38.98
CA TYR A 148 -2.39 -44.04 -39.40
C TYR A 148 -2.95 -43.18 -38.27
N CYS A 149 -2.23 -42.12 -37.93
CA CYS A 149 -2.57 -41.24 -36.84
C CYS A 149 -3.31 -40.00 -37.34
N GLY A 150 -4.40 -39.68 -36.66
CA GLY A 150 -5.28 -38.58 -37.02
C GLY A 150 -6.07 -38.79 -38.32
N ARG A 151 -5.97 -40.00 -38.91
CA ARG A 151 -6.62 -40.41 -40.14
C ARG A 151 -7.29 -41.75 -39.94
N GLY A 152 -8.39 -41.96 -40.63
CA GLY A 152 -9.17 -43.19 -40.58
C GLY A 152 -9.72 -43.54 -41.94
N VAL A 153 -10.34 -44.71 -42.06
CA VAL A 153 -11.19 -45.05 -43.19
C VAL A 153 -12.29 -44.00 -43.30
N SER A 154 -12.63 -43.61 -44.54
CA SER A 154 -13.67 -42.61 -44.82
C SER A 154 -15.05 -43.07 -44.35
N GLU A 155 -15.99 -42.13 -44.13
CA GLU A 155 -17.36 -42.44 -43.68
C GLU A 155 -18.07 -43.43 -44.61
N ALA A 156 -17.74 -43.40 -45.91
CA ALA A 156 -18.24 -44.35 -46.90
C ALA A 156 -17.93 -45.81 -46.56
N GLY A 157 -16.92 -46.05 -45.73
CA GLY A 157 -16.48 -47.37 -45.29
C GLY A 157 -17.30 -48.00 -44.18
N PHE A 158 -18.26 -47.30 -43.60
CA PHE A 158 -19.07 -47.79 -42.48
C PHE A 158 -20.54 -48.06 -42.88
N ASN A 159 -20.81 -48.25 -44.17
CA ASN A 159 -22.16 -48.27 -44.76
C ASN A 159 -22.80 -49.68 -44.86
N GLY A 160 -22.38 -50.65 -44.04
CA GLY A 160 -22.87 -52.03 -44.10
C GLY A 160 -23.06 -52.70 -42.73
N ASN A 161 -22.50 -53.89 -42.57
CA ASN A 161 -22.61 -54.71 -41.35
C ASN A 161 -21.83 -54.12 -40.16
N HIS A 162 -20.99 -53.11 -40.42
CA HIS A 162 -20.08 -52.52 -39.47
C HIS A 162 -20.27 -51.00 -39.38
N GLY A 163 -20.91 -50.56 -38.30
CA GLY A 163 -21.17 -49.14 -38.05
C GLY A 163 -21.49 -48.82 -36.59
N GLY A 164 -21.90 -49.81 -35.80
CA GLY A 164 -21.95 -49.71 -34.35
C GLY A 164 -20.59 -50.04 -33.76
N GLY A 165 -19.91 -49.06 -33.17
CA GLY A 165 -18.62 -49.31 -32.58
C GLY A 165 -18.67 -50.45 -31.56
N VAL A 166 -17.68 -51.34 -31.58
CA VAL A 166 -17.48 -52.31 -30.50
C VAL A 166 -16.99 -51.49 -29.30
N GLY A 167 -17.89 -51.17 -28.38
CA GLY A 167 -17.60 -50.32 -27.23
C GLY A 167 -16.69 -51.01 -26.22
N ASP A 168 -15.88 -50.21 -25.52
CA ASP A 168 -15.07 -50.62 -24.36
C ASP A 168 -14.01 -51.70 -24.61
N ILE A 169 -13.48 -51.80 -25.83
CA ILE A 169 -12.32 -52.64 -26.16
C ILE A 169 -11.09 -51.80 -26.52
N GLY A 170 -9.89 -52.32 -26.27
CA GLY A 170 -8.65 -51.66 -26.65
C GLY A 170 -8.33 -51.78 -28.15
N PHE A 171 -7.41 -50.95 -28.66
CA PHE A 171 -7.01 -50.92 -30.08
C PHE A 171 -6.57 -52.29 -30.63
N HIS A 172 -5.72 -53.03 -29.92
CA HIS A 172 -5.29 -54.37 -30.35
C HIS A 172 -6.45 -55.37 -30.41
N GLN A 173 -7.41 -55.25 -29.49
CA GLN A 173 -8.60 -56.08 -29.48
C GLN A 173 -9.53 -55.69 -30.63
N CYS A 174 -9.64 -54.41 -30.96
CA CYS A 174 -10.34 -53.92 -32.15
C CYS A 174 -9.79 -54.56 -33.43
N LEU A 175 -8.47 -54.61 -33.57
CA LEU A 175 -7.81 -55.29 -34.68
C LEU A 175 -8.04 -56.80 -34.67
N SER A 176 -8.06 -57.44 -33.49
CA SER A 176 -8.37 -58.87 -33.39
C SER A 176 -9.79 -59.18 -33.85
N VAL A 177 -10.76 -58.33 -33.51
CA VAL A 177 -12.15 -58.46 -33.98
C VAL A 177 -12.19 -58.30 -35.49
N CYS A 178 -11.54 -57.25 -36.03
CA CYS A 178 -11.46 -57.07 -37.47
C CYS A 178 -10.81 -58.27 -38.15
N SER A 179 -9.70 -58.79 -37.63
CA SER A 179 -9.00 -59.93 -38.22
C SER A 179 -9.83 -61.21 -38.24
N ALA A 180 -10.69 -61.42 -37.25
CA ALA A 180 -11.62 -62.55 -37.21
C ALA A 180 -12.80 -62.40 -38.18
N ASP A 181 -13.14 -61.17 -38.54
CA ASP A 181 -14.22 -60.86 -39.48
C ASP A 181 -13.72 -60.83 -40.94
N ALA A 182 -14.22 -61.72 -41.79
CA ALA A 182 -13.83 -61.80 -43.20
C ALA A 182 -14.27 -60.58 -44.03
N THR A 183 -15.31 -59.88 -43.57
CA THR A 183 -15.89 -58.69 -44.21
C THR A 183 -15.26 -57.40 -43.71
N CYS A 184 -14.62 -57.39 -42.54
CA CYS A 184 -13.86 -56.23 -42.06
C CYS A 184 -12.59 -55.99 -42.91
N LYS A 185 -12.47 -54.79 -43.47
CA LYS A 185 -11.37 -54.32 -44.32
C LYS A 185 -10.51 -53.22 -43.68
N GLY A 186 -10.86 -52.72 -42.51
CA GLY A 186 -10.05 -51.77 -41.74
C GLY A 186 -10.72 -51.36 -40.43
N VAL A 187 -10.04 -50.58 -39.61
CA VAL A 187 -10.60 -50.04 -38.35
C VAL A 187 -10.32 -48.56 -38.19
N ASN A 188 -11.27 -47.86 -37.57
CA ASN A 188 -11.07 -46.56 -36.94
C ASN A 188 -11.23 -46.72 -35.43
N TYR A 189 -10.21 -46.32 -34.69
CA TYR A 189 -10.20 -46.37 -33.23
C TYR A 189 -10.07 -44.94 -32.69
N TRP A 190 -11.05 -44.48 -31.93
CA TRP A 190 -11.05 -43.14 -31.36
C TRP A 190 -11.66 -43.09 -29.96
N TYR A 191 -11.59 -41.92 -29.32
CA TYR A 191 -12.21 -41.67 -28.03
C TYR A 191 -13.38 -40.70 -28.16
N TYR A 192 -14.55 -41.11 -27.66
CA TYR A 192 -15.69 -40.22 -27.44
C TYR A 192 -15.78 -39.89 -25.94
N GLY A 193 -15.27 -38.72 -25.54
CA GLY A 193 -14.96 -38.45 -24.13
C GLY A 193 -13.84 -39.38 -23.65
N ASP A 194 -14.09 -40.14 -22.58
CA ASP A 194 -13.17 -41.14 -22.04
C ASP A 194 -13.47 -42.58 -22.53
N LYS A 195 -14.45 -42.76 -23.41
CA LYS A 195 -14.86 -44.08 -23.91
C LYS A 195 -14.15 -44.42 -25.22
N PRO A 196 -13.43 -45.56 -25.29
CA PRO A 196 -12.86 -46.03 -26.54
C PRO A 196 -13.96 -46.56 -27.46
N VAL A 197 -13.84 -46.24 -28.74
CA VAL A 197 -14.77 -46.67 -29.78
C VAL A 197 -13.94 -47.36 -30.87
N CYS A 198 -14.28 -48.63 -31.13
CA CYS A 198 -13.73 -49.42 -32.23
C CYS A 198 -14.75 -49.51 -33.36
N SER A 199 -14.54 -48.79 -34.45
CA SER A 199 -15.37 -48.86 -35.65
C SER A 199 -14.69 -49.74 -36.69
N LEU A 200 -15.35 -50.83 -37.08
CA LEU A 200 -14.88 -51.71 -38.17
C LEU A 200 -15.38 -51.15 -39.51
N ALA A 201 -14.57 -51.24 -40.56
CA ALA A 201 -14.91 -50.72 -41.88
C ALA A 201 -15.07 -51.86 -42.89
N ASP A 202 -16.04 -51.73 -43.78
CA ASP A 202 -16.36 -52.66 -44.87
C ASP A 202 -15.52 -52.39 -46.15
N ILE A 203 -14.93 -51.20 -46.26
CA ILE A 203 -14.05 -50.82 -47.36
C ILE A 203 -12.65 -50.50 -46.85
N TYR A 204 -11.70 -50.52 -47.77
CA TYR A 204 -10.30 -50.23 -47.49
C TYR A 204 -9.76 -49.20 -48.47
N GLU A 205 -9.16 -48.15 -47.91
CA GLU A 205 -8.34 -47.17 -48.59
C GLU A 205 -6.94 -47.21 -47.97
N ASN A 206 -5.89 -47.24 -48.79
CA ASN A 206 -4.51 -47.15 -48.32
C ASN A 206 -3.68 -46.18 -49.18
N PRO A 207 -3.27 -45.03 -48.63
CA PRO A 207 -3.56 -44.58 -47.26
C PRO A 207 -5.06 -44.23 -47.09
N PRO A 208 -5.60 -44.29 -45.86
CA PRO A 208 -6.97 -43.86 -45.59
C PRO A 208 -7.17 -42.37 -45.88
N ALA A 209 -8.27 -41.99 -46.52
CA ALA A 209 -8.60 -40.61 -46.85
C ALA A 209 -9.58 -39.94 -45.87
N GLY A 210 -10.14 -40.70 -44.91
CA GLY A 210 -11.03 -40.18 -43.89
C GLY A 210 -10.32 -39.27 -42.87
N SER A 211 -10.90 -38.10 -42.61
CA SER A 211 -10.43 -37.19 -41.56
C SER A 211 -11.04 -37.58 -40.23
N GLY A 212 -10.22 -38.08 -39.30
CA GLY A 212 -10.65 -38.46 -37.94
C GLY A 212 -10.26 -37.47 -36.84
N GLY A 213 -9.55 -36.38 -37.20
CA GLY A 213 -8.93 -35.44 -36.25
C GLY A 213 -7.86 -36.09 -35.37
N TYR A 214 -7.22 -35.34 -34.48
CA TYR A 214 -6.06 -35.82 -33.66
C TYR A 214 -6.34 -36.98 -32.70
N ARG A 215 -7.58 -37.47 -32.60
CA ARG A 215 -8.01 -38.52 -31.66
C ARG A 215 -8.36 -39.85 -32.34
N CYS A 216 -8.14 -39.97 -33.65
CA CYS A 216 -8.41 -41.19 -34.41
C CYS A 216 -7.12 -41.93 -34.76
N ILE A 217 -7.14 -43.25 -34.60
CA ILE A 217 -6.15 -44.20 -35.08
C ILE A 217 -6.83 -45.06 -36.15
N GLY A 218 -6.46 -44.85 -37.40
CA GLY A 218 -6.83 -45.74 -38.50
C GLY A 218 -5.85 -46.90 -38.56
N ALA A 219 -6.35 -48.10 -38.78
CA ALA A 219 -5.46 -49.22 -39.11
C ALA A 219 -6.08 -50.08 -40.20
N VAL A 220 -5.29 -50.28 -41.25
CA VAL A 220 -5.78 -50.85 -42.51
C VAL A 220 -4.79 -51.92 -42.99
N PRO A 221 -5.24 -53.08 -43.48
CA PRO A 221 -4.35 -54.17 -43.92
C PRO A 221 -3.30 -53.71 -44.94
N VAL A 222 -2.07 -54.19 -44.95
CA VAL A 222 -1.08 -53.81 -46.00
C VAL A 222 -1.35 -54.52 -47.33
N SER A 223 -2.14 -55.58 -47.30
CA SER A 223 -2.61 -56.34 -48.45
C SER A 223 -4.08 -56.73 -48.25
N PRO A 224 -4.88 -56.86 -49.32
CA PRO A 224 -6.27 -57.30 -49.20
C PRO A 224 -6.40 -58.62 -48.43
N LYS A 225 -7.40 -58.67 -47.54
CA LYS A 225 -7.85 -59.88 -46.83
C LYS A 225 -8.73 -60.73 -47.73
#